data_AF-A0A6G4IUJ8-F1
#
_entry.id   AF-A0A6G4IUJ8-F1
#
_cell.length_a   1.000
_cell.length_b   1.000
_cell.length_c   1.000
_cell.angle_alpha   90.00
_cell.angle_beta   90.00
_cell.angle_gamma   90.00
#
_symmetry.space_group_name_H-M   'P 1'
#
loop_
_entity.id
_entity.type
_entity.pdbx_description
1 polymer ?
#
loop_
_entity_poly.entity_id
_entity_poly.type
_entity_poly.pdbx_seq_one_letter_code
_entity_poly.pdbx_strand_id
1 'polypeptide(L)'
;MKLFAFIFICVKSCSLLFMLNGNPKPEQLNKASEFTGLMDNMRYLYDDKHVSEINIKAQEKFLQHDLLFKINGSKIDGSKILKTEFNNNSLSDKYKNKNIDLFGTNYYYQCYFSADNMELNDGRLIEKTCMSVSYTHL
;
A
#
# COMPACT_ATOMS: atom_id res chain seq x y z
N MET A 1 -13.43 -29.18 25.48
CA MET A 1 -12.27 -29.38 24.59
C MET A 1 -12.63 -29.10 23.13
N LYS A 2 -12.89 -27.84 22.75
CA LYS A 2 -13.12 -27.46 21.34
C LYS A 2 -12.42 -26.16 20.92
N LEU A 3 -11.82 -25.43 21.87
CA LEU A 3 -11.18 -24.14 21.64
C LEU A 3 -9.73 -24.25 21.14
N PHE A 4 -9.04 -25.36 21.44
CA PHE A 4 -7.65 -25.58 21.01
C PHE A 4 -7.51 -26.04 19.55
N ALA A 5 -8.58 -26.56 18.93
CA ALA A 5 -8.54 -27.05 17.55
C ALA A 5 -8.51 -25.92 16.50
N PHE A 6 -9.10 -24.76 16.82
CA PHE A 6 -9.15 -23.63 15.89
C PHE A 6 -7.81 -22.88 15.76
N ILE A 7 -7.01 -22.85 16.83
CA ILE A 7 -5.71 -22.17 16.83
C ILE A 7 -4.72 -22.92 15.92
N PHE A 8 -4.78 -24.26 15.86
CA PHE A 8 -3.89 -25.07 15.01
C PHE A 8 -4.17 -24.95 13.50
N ILE A 9 -5.40 -24.62 13.10
CA ILE A 9 -5.78 -24.50 11.69
C ILE A 9 -5.27 -23.17 11.10
N CYS A 10 -5.22 -22.11 11.90
CA CYS A 10 -4.82 -20.78 11.44
C CYS A 10 -3.30 -20.69 11.14
N VAL A 11 -2.46 -21.39 11.91
CA VAL A 11 -0.99 -21.35 11.73
C VAL A 11 -0.53 -22.16 10.50
N LYS A 12 -1.30 -23.18 10.10
CA LYS A 12 -0.99 -24.01 8.93
C LYS A 12 -1.28 -23.34 7.58
N SER A 13 -2.21 -22.40 7.49
CA SER A 13 -2.51 -21.74 6.20
C SER A 13 -1.41 -20.74 5.80
N CYS A 14 -0.78 -20.09 6.78
CA CYS A 14 0.26 -19.08 6.53
C CYS A 14 1.57 -19.71 6.02
N SER A 15 1.91 -20.91 6.48
CA SER A 15 3.10 -21.67 6.04
C SER A 15 2.91 -22.37 4.69
N LEU A 16 1.66 -22.60 4.26
CA LEU A 16 1.37 -23.27 2.98
C LEU A 16 1.58 -22.34 1.77
N LEU A 17 1.31 -21.04 1.92
CA LEU A 17 1.47 -20.04 0.84
C LEU A 17 2.93 -19.81 0.45
N PHE A 18 3.86 -19.86 1.41
CA PHE A 18 5.29 -19.81 1.15
C PHE A 18 5.81 -21.07 0.43
N MET A 19 5.22 -22.24 0.70
CA MET A 19 5.60 -23.51 0.07
C MET A 19 5.00 -23.70 -1.33
N LEU A 20 3.96 -22.96 -1.70
CA LEU A 20 3.21 -23.13 -2.96
C LEU A 20 3.96 -22.62 -4.21
N ASN A 21 4.95 -21.74 -4.07
CA ASN A 21 5.67 -21.15 -5.19
C ASN A 21 7.11 -21.66 -5.38
N GLY A 22 7.53 -22.66 -4.60
CA GLY A 22 8.90 -23.18 -4.65
C GLY A 22 9.98 -22.13 -4.37
N ASN A 23 11.23 -22.56 -4.20
CA ASN A 23 12.33 -21.61 -4.23
C ASN A 23 12.56 -21.20 -5.69
N PRO A 24 12.71 -19.89 -5.98
CA PRO A 24 13.07 -19.45 -7.33
C PRO A 24 14.44 -20.02 -7.68
N LYS A 25 14.55 -20.60 -8.88
CA LYS A 25 15.85 -20.97 -9.45
C LYS A 25 16.66 -19.70 -9.77
N PRO A 26 18.00 -19.78 -9.81
CA PRO A 26 18.83 -18.61 -10.10
C PRO A 26 18.45 -17.87 -11.38
N GLU A 27 17.95 -18.58 -12.40
CA GLU A 27 17.54 -17.99 -13.69
C GLU A 27 16.22 -17.21 -13.60
N GLN A 28 15.46 -17.35 -12.52
CA GLN A 28 14.20 -16.64 -12.27
C GLN A 28 14.40 -15.34 -11.48
N LEU A 29 15.62 -15.07 -11.01
CA LEU A 29 15.95 -13.90 -10.21
C LEU A 29 16.60 -12.82 -11.08
N ASN A 30 16.17 -11.57 -10.89
CA ASN A 30 16.83 -10.42 -11.49
C ASN A 30 18.25 -10.30 -10.93
N LYS A 31 19.26 -10.10 -11.79
CA LYS A 31 20.64 -9.88 -11.37
C LYS A 31 20.94 -8.39 -11.29
N ALA A 32 21.38 -7.92 -10.12
CA ALA A 32 21.74 -6.51 -9.93
C ALA A 32 22.84 -6.03 -10.89
N SER A 33 23.76 -6.91 -11.29
CA SER A 33 24.83 -6.62 -12.27
C SER A 33 24.31 -6.35 -13.69
N GLU A 34 23.09 -6.76 -14.02
CA GLU A 34 22.46 -6.54 -15.32
C GLU A 34 21.64 -5.24 -15.35
N PHE A 35 21.40 -4.63 -14.19
CA PHE A 35 20.72 -3.34 -14.09
C PHE A 35 21.72 -2.18 -14.19
N THR A 36 21.58 -1.37 -15.23
CA THR A 36 22.48 -0.22 -15.52
C THR A 36 21.90 1.13 -15.06
N GLY A 37 20.72 1.14 -14.45
CA GLY A 37 20.05 2.34 -13.96
C GLY A 37 20.51 2.79 -12.58
N LEU A 38 19.84 3.81 -12.05
CA LEU A 38 20.11 4.33 -10.72
C LEU A 38 19.40 3.50 -9.64
N MET A 39 20.17 2.73 -8.86
CA MET A 39 19.63 1.88 -7.78
C MET A 39 19.03 2.69 -6.62
N ASP A 40 19.40 3.97 -6.49
CA ASP A 40 18.78 4.86 -5.49
C ASP A 40 17.27 4.99 -5.67
N ASN A 41 16.73 4.81 -6.89
CA ASN A 41 15.29 4.78 -7.12
C ASN A 41 14.62 3.60 -6.39
N MET A 42 15.30 2.45 -6.30
CA MET A 42 14.82 1.29 -5.55
C MET A 42 15.05 1.48 -4.06
N ARG A 43 16.23 1.97 -3.67
CA ARG A 43 16.55 2.27 -2.26
C ARG A 43 15.53 3.22 -1.64
N TYR A 44 15.16 4.28 -2.35
CA TYR A 44 14.22 5.29 -1.87
C TYR A 44 12.88 4.71 -1.40
N LEU A 45 12.39 3.65 -2.05
CA LEU A 45 11.13 2.99 -1.69
C LEU A 45 11.18 2.22 -0.36
N TYR A 46 12.37 1.86 0.10
CA TYR A 46 12.56 1.02 1.30
C TYR A 46 13.44 1.67 2.36
N ASP A 47 13.84 2.92 2.16
CA ASP A 47 14.47 3.74 3.19
C ASP A 47 13.41 4.18 4.23
N ASP A 48 13.76 5.03 5.20
CA ASP A 48 12.88 5.35 6.35
C ASP A 48 11.53 6.03 5.99
N LYS A 49 11.29 6.41 4.73
CA LYS A 49 10.06 7.06 4.26
C LYS A 49 8.99 6.04 3.83
N HIS A 50 7.87 6.01 4.53
CA HIS A 50 6.75 5.10 4.24
C HIS A 50 5.42 5.63 4.77
N VAL A 51 4.32 5.17 4.19
CA VAL A 51 2.96 5.38 4.71
C VAL A 51 2.82 4.55 5.97
N SER A 52 2.39 5.18 7.05
CA SER A 52 1.95 4.53 8.29
C SER A 52 0.86 5.38 8.90
N GLU A 53 -0.38 4.98 8.67
CA GLU A 53 -1.58 5.68 9.11
C GLU A 53 -2.50 4.70 9.81
N ILE A 54 -3.15 5.15 10.90
CA ILE A 54 -3.97 4.30 11.75
C ILE A 54 -5.38 4.88 11.79
N ASN A 55 -6.38 4.01 11.65
CA ASN A 55 -7.79 4.34 11.81
C ASN A 55 -8.25 5.51 10.92
N ILE A 56 -7.86 5.48 9.65
CA ILE A 56 -8.24 6.47 8.63
C ILE A 56 -9.31 5.93 7.69
N LYS A 57 -10.09 6.83 7.09
CA LYS A 57 -11.19 6.50 6.18
C LYS A 57 -10.98 7.14 4.81
N ALA A 58 -11.31 6.39 3.76
CA ALA A 58 -11.28 6.92 2.40
C ALA A 58 -12.29 8.06 2.25
N GLN A 59 -11.91 9.07 1.48
CA GLN A 59 -12.74 10.24 1.22
C GLN A 59 -13.36 10.16 -0.17
N GLU A 60 -12.59 9.70 -1.16
CA GLU A 60 -13.02 9.62 -2.55
C GLU A 60 -12.45 8.39 -3.26
N LYS A 61 -12.86 8.22 -4.51
CA LYS A 61 -12.30 7.31 -5.51
C LYS A 61 -11.90 8.11 -6.73
N PHE A 62 -10.79 7.74 -7.37
CA PHE A 62 -10.46 8.20 -8.71
C PHE A 62 -10.95 7.19 -9.76
N LEU A 63 -10.53 5.93 -9.66
CA LEU A 63 -11.03 4.80 -10.44
C LEU A 63 -11.80 3.81 -9.55
N GLN A 64 -12.49 2.86 -10.19
CA GLN A 64 -13.33 1.90 -9.47
C GLN A 64 -12.56 1.02 -8.47
N HIS A 65 -11.25 0.83 -8.68
CA HIS A 65 -10.38 -0.06 -7.90
C HIS A 65 -9.40 0.70 -6.99
N ASP A 66 -9.52 2.01 -6.85
CA ASP A 66 -8.67 2.79 -5.94
C ASP A 66 -9.49 3.49 -4.84
N LEU A 67 -8.79 4.04 -3.86
CA LEU A 67 -9.33 4.89 -2.80
C LEU A 67 -8.37 6.05 -2.54
N LEU A 68 -8.92 7.23 -2.24
CA LEU A 68 -8.17 8.43 -1.91
C LEU A 68 -8.31 8.75 -0.43
N PHE A 69 -7.18 9.03 0.23
CA PHE A 69 -7.08 9.34 1.66
C PHE A 69 -6.35 10.67 1.85
N LYS A 70 -6.78 11.47 2.83
CA LYS A 70 -5.92 12.53 3.39
C LYS A 70 -5.07 11.91 4.48
N ILE A 71 -3.76 12.07 4.37
CA ILE A 71 -2.79 11.51 5.30
C ILE A 71 -1.88 12.62 5.83
N ASN A 72 -1.40 12.46 7.06
CA ASN A 72 -0.52 13.43 7.71
C ASN A 72 0.41 12.70 8.67
N GLY A 73 1.34 11.93 8.10
CA GLY A 73 2.26 11.09 8.85
C GLY A 73 3.58 11.80 9.15
N SER A 74 4.22 11.44 10.26
CA SER A 74 5.60 11.88 10.58
C SER A 74 6.67 11.24 9.68
N LYS A 75 6.32 10.14 9.00
CA LYS A 75 7.18 9.36 8.09
C LYS A 75 7.01 9.72 6.61
N ILE A 76 6.12 10.66 6.32
CA ILE A 76 5.92 11.25 5.01
C ILE A 76 6.03 12.76 5.16
N ASP A 77 6.77 13.43 4.28
CA ASP A 77 7.00 14.87 4.41
C ASP A 77 5.69 15.64 4.16
N GLY A 78 5.04 16.09 5.23
CA GLY A 78 3.86 16.94 5.17
C GLY A 78 2.54 16.20 4.89
N SER A 79 1.45 16.98 4.88
CA SER A 79 0.12 16.48 4.56
C SER A 79 0.00 16.19 3.06
N LYS A 80 -0.55 15.03 2.70
CA LYS A 80 -0.70 14.61 1.31
C LYS A 80 -2.07 13.98 1.07
N ILE A 81 -2.45 13.93 -0.21
CA ILE A 81 -3.49 13.02 -0.67
C ILE A 81 -2.81 11.75 -1.19
N LEU A 82 -3.16 10.63 -0.58
CA LEU A 82 -2.70 9.30 -0.94
C LEU A 82 -3.75 8.59 -1.78
N LYS A 83 -3.38 8.18 -2.99
CA LYS A 83 -4.13 7.19 -3.76
C LYS A 83 -3.62 5.79 -3.45
N THR A 84 -4.53 4.90 -3.10
CA THR A 84 -4.23 3.48 -2.89
C THR A 84 -4.89 2.64 -3.97
N GLU A 85 -4.10 1.95 -4.79
CA GLU A 85 -4.63 1.06 -5.84
C GLU A 85 -4.79 -0.37 -5.31
N PHE A 86 -5.97 -0.94 -5.51
CA PHE A 86 -6.26 -2.33 -5.17
C PHE A 86 -6.29 -3.20 -6.42
N ASN A 87 -6.03 -4.50 -6.25
CA ASN A 87 -6.06 -5.47 -7.35
C ASN A 87 -7.41 -5.57 -8.08
N ASN A 88 -8.51 -5.15 -7.44
CA ASN A 88 -9.84 -5.16 -8.03
C ASN A 88 -10.83 -4.24 -7.30
N ASN A 89 -11.96 -3.98 -7.95
CA ASN A 89 -13.06 -3.16 -7.42
C ASN A 89 -13.62 -3.71 -6.10
N SER A 90 -13.73 -5.03 -5.95
CA SER A 90 -14.31 -5.67 -4.75
C SER A 90 -13.52 -5.32 -3.49
N LEU A 91 -12.18 -5.28 -3.57
CA LEU A 91 -11.33 -4.86 -2.45
C LEU A 91 -11.53 -3.39 -2.11
N SER A 92 -11.52 -2.51 -3.10
CA SER A 92 -11.77 -1.08 -2.84
C SER A 92 -13.16 -0.84 -2.23
N ASP A 93 -14.20 -1.54 -2.68
CA ASP A 93 -15.55 -1.44 -2.14
C ASP A 93 -15.67 -2.03 -0.73
N LYS A 94 -14.89 -3.07 -0.42
CA LYS A 94 -14.80 -3.64 0.92
C LYS A 94 -14.29 -2.62 1.96
N TYR A 95 -13.39 -1.72 1.55
CA TYR A 95 -12.73 -0.78 2.46
C TYR A 95 -13.21 0.67 2.37
N LYS A 96 -13.90 1.10 1.29
CA LYS A 96 -14.29 2.51 1.06
C LYS A 96 -14.98 3.22 2.24
N ASN A 97 -15.80 2.49 3.01
CA ASN A 97 -16.59 3.05 4.10
C ASN A 97 -16.10 2.62 5.48
N LYS A 98 -14.92 1.99 5.57
CA LYS A 98 -14.34 1.48 6.81
C LYS A 98 -13.19 2.37 7.25
N ASN A 99 -13.00 2.44 8.56
CA ASN A 99 -11.71 2.85 9.08
C ASN A 99 -10.75 1.69 8.92
N ILE A 100 -9.55 1.99 8.43
CA ILE A 100 -8.50 1.02 8.17
C ILE A 100 -7.16 1.58 8.63
N ASP A 101 -6.22 0.67 8.86
CA ASP A 101 -4.81 1.01 8.98
C ASP A 101 -4.14 0.83 7.63
N LEU A 102 -3.31 1.79 7.24
CA LEU A 102 -2.53 1.77 6.01
C LEU A 102 -1.04 1.73 6.33
N PHE A 103 -0.34 0.79 5.73
CA PHE A 103 1.11 0.70 5.80
C PHE A 103 1.68 0.31 4.43
N GLY A 104 2.73 1.00 4.00
CA GLY A 104 3.45 0.61 2.78
C GLY A 104 4.34 1.69 2.19
N THR A 105 5.10 1.32 1.16
CA THR A 105 5.88 2.27 0.38
C THR A 105 4.97 3.06 -0.56
N ASN A 106 5.27 4.34 -0.72
CA ASN A 106 4.62 5.21 -1.67
C ASN A 106 5.58 5.66 -2.77
N TYR A 107 5.02 6.11 -3.89
CA TYR A 107 5.76 6.66 -5.02
C TYR A 107 5.10 7.93 -5.54
N TYR A 108 5.92 8.77 -6.19
CA TYR A 108 5.52 10.09 -6.70
C TYR A 108 5.61 10.15 -8.22
N TYR A 109 6.70 9.64 -8.79
CA TYR A 109 6.86 9.56 -10.24
C TYR A 109 5.80 8.61 -10.82
N GLN A 110 5.08 9.04 -11.85
CA GLN A 110 3.91 8.34 -12.44
C GLN A 110 2.67 8.23 -11.53
N CYS A 111 2.64 8.90 -10.38
CA CYS A 111 1.42 9.01 -9.59
C CYS A 111 0.49 10.07 -10.19
N TYR A 112 -0.68 9.66 -10.67
CA TYR A 112 -1.69 10.58 -11.21
C TYR A 112 -3.10 10.23 -10.74
N PHE A 113 -3.84 11.27 -10.35
CA PHE A 113 -5.27 11.24 -10.09
C PHE A 113 -5.82 12.68 -9.98
N SER A 114 -7.09 12.89 -10.34
CA SER A 114 -7.84 14.10 -9.97
C SER A 114 -8.28 14.00 -8.51
N ALA A 115 -8.31 15.15 -7.83
CA ALA A 115 -8.68 15.23 -6.40
C ALA A 115 -9.39 16.55 -6.13
N ASP A 116 -10.18 17.01 -7.10
CA ASP A 116 -10.64 18.39 -7.19
C ASP A 116 -11.59 18.76 -6.05
N ASN A 117 -12.20 17.76 -5.40
CA ASN A 117 -13.07 17.91 -4.24
C ASN A 117 -12.34 17.73 -2.90
N MET A 118 -11.03 17.47 -2.92
CA MET A 118 -10.24 17.21 -1.73
C MET A 118 -9.30 18.39 -1.44
N GLU A 119 -9.76 19.34 -0.63
CA GLU A 119 -8.90 20.44 -0.19
C GLU A 119 -7.99 20.01 0.98
N LEU A 120 -6.70 20.34 0.88
CA LEU A 120 -5.83 20.40 2.05
C LEU A 120 -5.98 21.81 2.64
N ASN A 121 -6.34 21.91 3.92
CA ASN A 121 -6.72 23.17 4.58
C ASN A 121 -5.56 24.19 4.74
N ASP A 122 -4.42 24.00 4.09
CA ASP A 122 -3.18 24.75 4.36
C ASP A 122 -2.78 25.76 3.27
N GLY A 123 -3.57 25.91 2.21
CA GLY A 123 -3.32 26.86 1.12
C GLY A 123 -2.11 26.53 0.24
N ARG A 124 -1.50 25.34 0.40
CA ARG A 124 -0.42 24.86 -0.45
C ARG A 124 -0.96 24.02 -1.61
N LEU A 125 -0.15 23.89 -2.66
CA LEU A 125 -0.38 22.91 -3.73
C LEU A 125 -0.63 21.53 -3.11
N ILE A 126 -1.74 20.91 -3.48
CA ILE A 126 -2.10 19.57 -3.01
C ILE A 126 -1.01 18.59 -3.41
N GLU A 127 -0.18 18.17 -2.46
CA GLU A 127 0.84 17.16 -2.71
C GLU A 127 0.20 15.78 -2.81
N LYS A 128 0.46 15.11 -3.93
CA LYS A 128 -0.14 13.81 -4.28
C LYS A 128 0.90 12.71 -4.20
N THR A 129 0.48 11.55 -3.73
CA THR A 129 1.30 10.35 -3.70
C THR A 129 0.45 9.11 -3.93
N CYS A 130 1.07 8.04 -4.41
CA CYS A 130 0.38 6.80 -4.73
C CYS A 130 1.04 5.63 -4.02
N MET A 131 0.26 4.58 -3.76
CA MET A 131 0.77 3.28 -3.35
C MET A 131 -0.12 2.17 -3.92
N SER A 132 0.44 0.98 -4.06
CA SER A 132 -0.33 -0.23 -4.35
C SER A 132 -0.55 -1.01 -3.06
N VAL A 133 -1.78 -1.45 -2.82
CA VAL A 133 -2.13 -2.19 -1.60
C VAL A 133 -2.05 -3.68 -1.89
N SER A 134 -1.19 -4.38 -1.16
CA SER A 134 -1.17 -5.84 -1.17
C SER A 134 -1.93 -6.45 0.02
N TYR A 135 -1.93 -5.80 1.20
CA TYR A 135 -2.63 -6.26 2.40
C TYR A 135 -3.06 -5.09 3.32
N THR A 136 -4.25 -5.21 3.92
CA THR A 136 -4.76 -4.31 4.97
C THR A 136 -5.29 -5.16 6.12
N HIS A 137 -4.80 -4.91 7.33
CA HIS A 137 -5.38 -5.49 8.55
C HIS A 137 -6.56 -4.64 9.03
N LEU A 138 -7.59 -5.31 9.56
CA LEU A 138 -8.75 -4.73 10.25
C LEU A 138 -8.51 -4.75 11.75
#